data_AF-B8FJ61-F1
#
_entry.id   AF-B8FJ61-F1
#
_cell.length_a   1.000
_cell.length_b   1.000
_cell.length_c   1.000
_cell.angle_alpha   90.00
_cell.angle_beta   90.00
_cell.angle_gamma   90.00
#
_symmetry.space_group_name_H-M   'P 1'
#
loop_
_entity.id
_entity.type
_entity.pdbx_description
1 polymer ?
#
loop_
_entity_poly.entity_id
_entity_poly.type
_entity_poly.pdbx_seq_one_letter_code
_entity_poly.pdbx_strand_id
1 'polypeptide(L)' 'MTGQYTCQDYRAEMTLLGLKRRLNDKSLGKEEKEALIAEIKKMEKAMGMD' A
#
# COMPACT_ATOMS: atom_id res chain seq x y z
N MET A 1 8.51 -25.38 -1.53
CA MET A 1 8.99 -23.99 -1.61
C MET A 1 8.05 -23.13 -0.79
N THR A 2 8.29 -22.99 0.52
CA THR A 2 7.42 -22.22 1.42
C THR A 2 8.02 -20.83 1.56
N GLY A 3 7.36 -19.84 0.94
CA GLY A 3 7.79 -18.45 0.89
C GLY A 3 8.07 -17.92 2.29
N GLN A 4 9.32 -17.53 2.52
CA GLN A 4 9.71 -16.72 3.65
C GLN A 4 9.21 -15.30 3.41
N TYR A 5 7.89 -15.08 3.50
CA TYR A 5 7.39 -13.75 3.77
C TYR A 5 7.77 -13.46 5.21
N THR A 6 8.81 -12.66 5.39
CA THR A 6 9.20 -12.25 6.72
C THR A 6 8.02 -11.46 7.30
N CYS A 7 7.83 -11.47 8.62
CA CYS A 7 6.75 -10.70 9.24
C CYS A 7 6.76 -9.19 8.87
N GLN A 8 7.86 -8.68 8.29
CA GLN A 8 7.95 -7.34 7.72
C GLN A 8 7.17 -7.21 6.40
N ASP A 9 7.26 -8.20 5.50
CA ASP A 9 6.56 -8.21 4.22
C ASP A 9 5.04 -8.29 4.43
N TYR A 10 4.60 -9.15 5.36
CA TYR A 10 3.18 -9.29 5.69
C TYR A 10 2.58 -8.02 6.29
N ARG A 11 3.33 -7.32 7.15
CA ARG A 11 2.87 -6.04 7.73
C ARG A 11 2.79 -4.96 6.66
N ALA A 12 3.78 -4.90 5.77
CA ALA A 12 3.79 -3.95 4.67
C ALA A 12 2.65 -4.22 3.69
N GLU A 13 2.35 -5.49 3.38
CA GLU A 13 1.16 -5.88 2.61
C GLU A 13 -0.15 -5.47 3.29
N MET A 14 -0.28 -5.69 4.60
CA MET A 14 -1.45 -5.26 5.38
C MET A 14 -1.62 -3.73 5.35
N THR A 15 -0.54 -2.97 5.49
CA THR A 15 -0.54 -1.51 5.38
C THR A 15 -0.95 -1.07 3.97
N LEU A 16 -0.36 -1.67 2.94
CA LEU A 16 -0.68 -1.40 1.53
C LEU A 16 -2.16 -1.68 1.23
N LEU A 17 -2.69 -2.79 1.74
CA LEU A 17 -4.10 -3.17 1.58
C LEU A 17 -5.03 -2.16 2.27
N GLY A 18 -4.64 -1.66 3.45
CA GLY A 18 -5.35 -0.59 4.16
C GLY A 18 -5.37 0.72 3.37
N LEU A 19 -4.23 1.11 2.81
CA LEU A 19 -4.12 2.30 1.97
C LEU A 19 -4.94 2.16 0.68
N LYS A 20 -4.91 1.00 0.02
CA LYS A 20 -5.73 0.70 -1.17
C LYS A 20 -7.23 0.70 -0.86
N ARG A 21 -7.63 0.20 0.31
CA ARG A 21 -9.03 0.29 0.78
C ARG A 21 -9.46 1.72 0.99
N ARG A 22 -8.63 2.53 1.67
CA ARG A 22 -8.89 3.95 1.84
C ARG A 22 -9.01 4.63 0.49
N LEU A 23 -8.07 4.40 -0.43
CA LEU A 23 -8.07 4.98 -1.77
C LEU A 23 -9.37 4.75 -2.57
N ASN A 24 -10.06 3.65 -2.29
CA ASN A 24 -11.32 3.28 -2.94
C ASN A 24 -12.57 3.88 -2.25
N ASP A 25 -12.37 4.63 -1.17
CA ASP A 25 -13.42 5.38 -0.50
C ASP A 25 -13.89 6.53 -1.39
N LYS A 26 -15.21 6.59 -1.63
CA LYS A 26 -15.84 7.60 -2.48
C LYS A 26 -15.93 8.98 -1.81
N SER A 27 -15.66 9.05 -0.51
CA SER A 27 -15.63 10.31 0.25
C SER A 27 -14.28 11.04 0.15
N LEU A 28 -13.23 10.39 -0.36
CA LEU A 28 -11.92 11.03 -0.52
C LEU A 28 -11.95 12.14 -1.55
N GLY A 29 -11.43 13.30 -1.16
CA GLY A 29 -11.13 14.37 -2.08
C GLY A 29 -10.05 13.97 -3.08
N LYS A 30 -9.99 14.68 -4.21
CA LYS A 30 -8.98 14.44 -5.26
C LYS A 30 -7.55 14.54 -4.71
N GLU A 31 -7.32 15.50 -3.83
CA GLU A 31 -6.02 15.78 -3.21
C GLU A 31 -5.60 14.65 -2.25
N GLU A 32 -6.52 14.16 -1.42
CA GLU A 32 -6.26 13.01 -0.53
C GLU A 32 -6.03 11.72 -1.31
N LYS A 33 -6.75 11.55 -2.42
CA LYS A 33 -6.58 10.42 -3.32
C LYS A 33 -5.18 10.41 -3.95
N GLU A 34 -4.71 11.57 -4.42
CA GLU A 34 -3.37 11.72 -4.98
C GLU A 34 -2.27 11.48 -3.93
N ALA A 35 -2.46 11.96 -2.70
CA ALA A 35 -1.55 11.70 -1.59
C ALA A 35 -1.45 10.19 -1.26
N LEU A 36 -2.59 9.50 -1.18
CA LEU A 36 -2.64 8.05 -0.95
C LEU A 36 -1.96 7.26 -2.07
N ILE A 37 -2.16 7.65 -3.34
CA ILE A 37 -1.49 7.01 -4.49
C ILE A 37 0.03 7.18 -4.39
N ALA A 38 0.52 8.38 -4.06
CA ALA A 38 1.94 8.64 -3.92
C ALA A 38 2.57 7.80 -2.80
N GLU A 39 1.85 7.66 -1.68
CA GLU A 39 2.30 6.87 -0.53
C GLU A 39 2.34 5.37 -0.82
N ILE A 40 1.30 4.84 -1.48
CA ILE A 40 1.23 3.45 -1.99
C ILE A 40 2.42 3.17 -2.90
N LYS A 41 2.68 4.04 -3.87
CA LYS A 41 3.74 3.86 -4.87
C LYS A 41 5.14 3.89 -4.24
N LYS A 42 5.34 4.75 -3.25
CA LYS A 42 6.60 4.80 -2.47
C LYS A 42 6.81 3.50 -1.69
N MET A 43 5.74 2.93 -1.14
CA MET A 43 5.77 1.70 -0.37
C MET A 43 6.02 0.48 -1.27
N GLU A 44 5.33 0.36 -2.41
CA GLU A 44 5.55 -0.71 -3.40
C GLU A 44 7.00 -0.71 -3.90
N LYS A 45 7.57 0.46 -4.19
CA LYS A 45 8.97 0.60 -4.58
C LYS A 45 9.95 0.22 -3.46
N ALA A 46 9.64 0.57 -2.21
CA ALA A 46 10.47 0.19 -1.05
C ALA A 46 10.44 -1.32 -0.78
N MET A 47 9.33 -1.99 -1.13
CA MET A 47 9.18 -3.45 -1.06
C MET A 47 9.76 -4.17 -2.27
N GLY A 48 10.22 -3.46 -3.30
CA GLY A 48 10.70 -4.06 -4.55
C GLY A 48 9.60 -4.77 -5.34
N MET A 49 8.36 -4.30 -5.22
CA MET A 49 7.18 -4.83 -5.91
C MET A 49 6.89 -4.15 -7.27
N ASP A 50 7.85 -3.38 -7.80
CA ASP A 50 7.75 -2.67 -9.10
C ASP A 50 8.43 -3.45 -10.22
#